data_AF-Q8ZYC5-F1
#
_entry.id   AF-Q8ZYC5-F1
#
_cell.length_a   1.000
_cell.length_b   1.000
_cell.length_c   1.000
_cell.angle_alpha   90.00
_cell.angle_beta   90.00
_cell.angle_gamma   90.00
#
_symmetry.space_group_name_H-M   'P 1'
#
loop_
_entity.id
_entity.type
_entity.pdbx_description
1 polymer ?
#
loop_
_entity_poly.entity_id
_entity_poly.type
_entity_poly.pdbx_seq_one_letter_code
_entity_poly.pdbx_strand_id
1 'polypeptide(L)'
;MSLDVAYLALGELEKILGQYEERLKGIEDAWKAFTESAIKAKSNWDADIPRIKIRLEQLKNVVESLKKEHEVLMAKRELGLISDKDYEGLSAELQKKIAEYQEKLDALSQKVAEIEVRVTYLWARALSKEYLAKFDLVELEKRIEDAKAAGKIDDETYAKMRHEIEIMKHTWELLNVLSPADKV
;
A
#
# COMPACT_ATOMS: atom_id res chain seq x y z
N MET A 1 55.28 -33.53 -4.86
CA MET A 1 54.87 -32.71 -6.02
C MET A 1 53.39 -32.87 -6.37
N SER A 2 52.86 -34.04 -6.76
CA SER A 2 51.41 -34.14 -7.09
C SER A 2 50.48 -34.01 -5.88
N LEU A 3 50.89 -34.52 -4.72
CA LEU A 3 50.14 -34.43 -3.47
C LEU A 3 50.07 -32.98 -2.97
N ASP A 4 51.18 -32.24 -3.04
CA ASP A 4 51.28 -30.83 -2.60
C ASP A 4 50.39 -29.91 -3.46
N VAL A 5 50.33 -30.17 -4.77
CA VAL A 5 49.43 -29.47 -5.70
C VAL A 5 47.96 -29.76 -5.39
N ALA A 6 47.63 -31.00 -5.03
CA ALA A 6 46.27 -31.36 -4.64
C ALA A 6 45.83 -30.70 -3.31
N TYR A 7 46.73 -30.61 -2.32
CA TYR A 7 46.44 -29.91 -1.06
C TYR A 7 46.25 -28.40 -1.25
N LEU A 8 47.06 -27.77 -2.11
CA LEU A 8 46.89 -26.35 -2.46
C LEU A 8 45.55 -26.11 -3.17
N ALA A 9 45.22 -26.95 -4.16
CA ALA A 9 43.93 -26.86 -4.87
C ALA A 9 42.73 -27.08 -3.94
N LEU A 10 42.84 -27.98 -2.95
CA LEU A 10 41.81 -28.21 -1.95
C LEU A 10 41.61 -26.96 -1.08
N GLY A 11 42.69 -26.39 -0.54
CA GLY A 11 42.60 -25.20 0.32
C GLY A 11 42.08 -23.96 -0.44
N GLU A 12 42.42 -23.81 -1.71
CA GLU A 12 41.85 -22.76 -2.57
C GLU A 12 40.35 -22.97 -2.80
N LEU A 13 39.92 -24.20 -3.06
CA LEU A 13 38.51 -24.54 -3.24
C LEU A 13 37.70 -24.29 -1.97
N GLU A 14 38.17 -24.77 -0.81
CA GLU A 14 37.52 -24.55 0.48
C GLU A 14 37.38 -23.06 0.79
N LYS A 15 38.41 -22.26 0.50
CA LYS A 15 38.37 -20.81 0.66
C LYS A 15 37.31 -20.15 -0.24
N ILE A 16 37.23 -20.56 -1.52
CA ILE A 16 36.23 -20.03 -2.45
C ILE A 16 34.82 -20.39 -1.99
N LEU A 17 34.59 -21.65 -1.62
CA LEU A 17 33.28 -22.12 -1.15
C LEU A 17 32.87 -21.38 0.14
N GLY A 18 33.77 -21.24 1.11
CA GLY A 18 33.52 -20.48 2.33
C GLY A 18 33.15 -19.01 2.07
N GLN A 19 33.79 -18.37 1.09
CA GLN A 19 33.41 -17.00 0.68
C GLN A 19 32.00 -16.95 0.08
N TYR A 20 31.57 -17.96 -0.65
CA TYR A 20 30.20 -18.03 -1.17
C TYR A 20 29.19 -18.32 -0.07
N GLU A 21 29.48 -19.19 0.89
CA GLU A 21 28.62 -19.45 2.05
C GLU A 21 28.37 -18.18 2.86
N GLU A 22 29.44 -17.42 3.18
CA GLU A 22 29.30 -16.14 3.88
C GLU A 22 28.47 -15.13 3.09
N ARG A 23 28.67 -15.04 1.76
CA ARG A 23 27.89 -14.15 0.89
C ARG A 23 26.41 -14.54 0.84
N LEU A 24 26.12 -15.82 0.67
CA LEU A 24 24.75 -16.34 0.63
C LEU A 24 24.03 -16.08 1.95
N LYS A 25 24.69 -16.36 3.08
CA LYS A 25 24.17 -16.04 4.41
C LYS A 25 23.84 -14.55 4.56
N GLY A 26 24.74 -13.67 4.10
CA GLY A 26 24.49 -12.22 4.12
C GLY A 26 23.29 -11.79 3.27
N ILE A 27 23.07 -12.44 2.12
CA ILE A 27 21.89 -12.20 1.27
C ILE A 27 20.62 -12.69 1.97
N GLU A 28 20.64 -13.87 2.58
CA GLU A 28 19.52 -14.45 3.31
C GLU A 28 19.10 -13.58 4.52
N ASP A 29 20.08 -13.11 5.30
CA ASP A 29 19.83 -12.23 6.45
C ASP A 29 19.21 -10.90 6.01
N ALA A 30 19.74 -10.28 4.94
CA ALA A 30 19.19 -9.05 4.38
C ALA A 30 17.78 -9.25 3.83
N TRP A 31 17.53 -10.37 3.15
CA TRP A 31 16.22 -10.74 2.64
C TRP A 31 15.21 -10.93 3.78
N LYS A 32 15.59 -11.64 4.84
CA LYS A 32 14.75 -11.82 6.02
C LYS A 32 14.37 -10.48 6.66
N ALA A 33 15.34 -9.60 6.88
CA ALA A 33 15.07 -8.27 7.42
C ALA A 33 14.13 -7.45 6.52
N PHE A 34 14.32 -7.53 5.20
CA PHE A 34 13.44 -6.89 4.22
C PHE A 34 12.00 -7.42 4.31
N THR A 35 11.83 -8.74 4.28
CA THR A 35 10.50 -9.37 4.30
C THR A 35 9.72 -9.04 5.57
N GLU A 36 10.36 -9.14 6.74
CA GLU A 36 9.75 -8.78 8.03
C GLU A 36 9.31 -7.31 8.07
N SER A 37 10.16 -6.40 7.57
CA SER A 37 9.87 -4.97 7.54
C SER A 37 8.71 -4.63 6.58
N ALA A 38 8.70 -5.22 5.38
CA ALA A 38 7.66 -5.01 4.39
C ALA A 38 6.29 -5.55 4.84
N ILE A 39 6.25 -6.76 5.43
CA ILE A 39 5.02 -7.34 5.99
C ILE A 39 4.48 -6.46 7.12
N LYS A 40 5.35 -6.01 8.03
CA LYS A 40 4.96 -5.11 9.13
C LYS A 40 4.45 -3.76 8.61
N ALA A 41 5.11 -3.18 7.60
CA ALA A 41 4.68 -1.94 6.98
C ALA A 41 3.28 -2.07 6.36
N LYS A 42 3.00 -3.17 5.64
CA LYS A 42 1.66 -3.46 5.10
C LYS A 42 0.62 -3.58 6.21
N SER A 43 0.91 -4.36 7.25
CA SER A 43 -0.01 -4.54 8.38
C SER A 43 -0.34 -3.21 9.08
N ASN A 44 0.66 -2.35 9.29
CA ASN A 44 0.43 -1.03 9.89
C ASN A 44 -0.39 -0.14 8.95
N TRP A 45 -0.06 -0.15 7.66
CA TRP A 45 -0.79 0.63 6.66
C TRP A 45 -2.27 0.23 6.57
N ASP A 46 -2.56 -1.07 6.55
CA ASP A 46 -3.94 -1.57 6.54
C ASP A 46 -4.72 -1.21 7.81
N ALA A 47 -4.04 -1.11 8.96
CA ALA A 47 -4.64 -0.66 10.21
C ALA A 47 -4.90 0.86 10.23
N ASP A 48 -4.01 1.65 9.62
CA ASP A 48 -4.08 3.12 9.64
C ASP A 48 -4.96 3.70 8.52
N ILE A 49 -5.05 3.03 7.35
CA ILE A 49 -5.76 3.56 6.18
C ILE A 49 -7.24 3.92 6.44
N PRO A 50 -8.02 3.19 7.26
CA PRO A 50 -9.40 3.58 7.55
C PRO A 50 -9.45 4.92 8.29
N ARG A 51 -8.54 5.13 9.26
CA ARG A 51 -8.46 6.39 10.01
C ARG A 51 -8.03 7.54 9.10
N ILE A 52 -7.10 7.30 8.17
CA ILE A 52 -6.67 8.30 7.19
C ILE A 52 -7.85 8.69 6.28
N LYS A 53 -8.58 7.71 5.73
CA LYS A 53 -9.77 7.94 4.89
C LYS A 53 -10.83 8.77 5.61
N ILE A 54 -11.11 8.49 6.88
CA ILE A 54 -12.04 9.30 7.69
C ILE A 54 -11.61 10.77 7.75
N ARG A 55 -10.30 11.06 7.89
CA ARG A 55 -9.80 12.45 7.93
C ARG A 55 -9.88 13.14 6.58
N LEU A 56 -9.60 12.42 5.49
CA LEU A 56 -9.78 12.95 4.13
C LEU A 56 -11.25 13.27 3.87
N GLU A 57 -12.16 12.38 4.27
CA GLU A 57 -13.59 12.59 4.10
C GLU A 57 -14.10 13.78 4.94
N GLN A 58 -13.60 13.95 6.17
CA GLN A 58 -13.89 15.14 6.97
C GLN A 58 -13.44 16.43 6.28
N LEU A 59 -12.24 16.43 5.70
CA LEU A 59 -11.72 17.60 4.97
C LEU A 59 -12.55 17.89 3.71
N LYS A 60 -12.94 16.84 2.97
CA LYS A 60 -13.85 16.94 1.83
C LYS A 60 -15.19 17.55 2.21
N ASN A 61 -15.80 17.10 3.30
CA ASN A 61 -17.04 17.66 3.82
C ASN A 61 -16.92 19.14 4.21
N VAL A 62 -15.76 19.56 4.75
CA VAL A 62 -15.47 20.99 5.02
C VAL A 62 -15.45 21.79 3.72
N VAL A 63 -14.75 21.29 2.69
CA VAL A 63 -14.71 21.95 1.37
C VAL A 63 -16.11 22.06 0.76
N GLU A 64 -16.91 20.99 0.81
CA GLU A 64 -18.30 20.99 0.33
C GLU A 64 -19.19 21.96 1.11
N SER A 65 -19.03 22.03 2.43
CA SER A 65 -19.75 23.00 3.26
C SER A 65 -19.42 24.43 2.88
N LEU A 66 -18.15 24.75 2.63
CA LEU A 66 -17.73 26.09 2.20
C LEU A 66 -18.26 26.42 0.80
N LYS A 67 -18.29 25.46 -0.12
CA LYS A 67 -18.90 25.63 -1.45
C LYS A 67 -20.40 25.94 -1.34
N LYS A 68 -21.13 25.22 -0.49
CA LYS A 68 -22.55 25.51 -0.22
C LYS A 68 -22.76 26.88 0.42
N GLU A 69 -21.89 27.30 1.33
CA GLU A 69 -21.95 28.64 1.91
C GLU A 69 -21.73 29.73 0.85
N HIS A 70 -20.81 29.50 -0.09
CA HIS A 70 -20.58 30.39 -1.23
C HIS A 70 -21.82 30.49 -2.14
N GLU A 71 -22.50 29.38 -2.43
CA GLU A 71 -23.76 29.36 -3.17
C GLU A 71 -24.88 30.13 -2.46
N VAL A 72 -24.99 29.98 -1.13
CA VAL A 72 -25.96 30.74 -0.32
C VAL A 72 -25.64 32.23 -0.35
N LEU A 73 -24.36 32.60 -0.30
CA LEU A 73 -23.91 34.00 -0.39
C LEU A 73 -24.27 34.61 -1.75
N MET A 74 -24.09 33.85 -2.84
CA MET A 74 -24.53 34.22 -4.18
C MET A 74 -26.03 34.48 -4.24
N ALA A 75 -26.85 33.54 -3.73
CA ALA A 75 -28.30 33.69 -3.72
C ALA A 75 -28.76 34.92 -2.91
N LYS A 76 -28.12 35.19 -1.76
CA LYS A 76 -28.41 36.40 -0.96
C LYS A 76 -28.13 37.69 -1.73
N ARG A 77 -27.05 37.72 -2.52
CA ARG A 77 -26.73 38.85 -3.39
C ARG A 77 -27.80 39.05 -4.46
N GLU A 78 -28.19 37.97 -5.15
CA GLU A 78 -29.21 38.00 -6.20
C GLU A 78 -30.58 38.48 -5.68
N LEU A 79 -30.92 38.15 -4.43
CA LEU A 79 -32.13 38.61 -3.76
C LEU A 79 -32.02 40.04 -3.17
N GLY A 80 -30.88 40.71 -3.33
CA GLY A 80 -30.64 42.05 -2.77
C GLY A 80 -30.56 42.09 -1.24
N LEU A 81 -30.31 40.94 -0.59
CA LEU A 81 -30.23 40.83 0.88
C LEU A 81 -28.86 41.25 1.44
N ILE A 82 -27.86 41.40 0.58
CA ILE A 82 -26.51 41.89 0.91
C ILE A 82 -26.05 42.89 -0.15
N SER A 83 -25.15 43.81 0.23
CA SER A 83 -24.56 44.75 -0.72
C SER A 83 -23.53 44.07 -1.61
N ASP A 84 -23.30 44.59 -2.82
CA ASP A 84 -22.25 44.09 -3.72
C ASP A 84 -20.86 44.14 -3.06
N LYS A 85 -20.59 45.18 -2.26
CA LYS A 85 -19.32 45.35 -1.56
C LYS A 85 -19.11 44.27 -0.49
N ASP A 86 -20.14 43.97 0.30
CA ASP A 86 -20.05 42.92 1.33
C ASP A 86 -19.95 41.54 0.68
N TYR A 87 -20.69 41.33 -0.42
CA TYR A 87 -20.60 40.13 -1.23
C TYR A 87 -19.17 39.91 -1.75
N GLU A 88 -18.54 40.92 -2.36
CA GLU A 88 -17.19 40.79 -2.91
C GLU A 88 -16.16 40.37 -1.85
N GLY A 89 -16.19 41.00 -0.67
CA GLY A 89 -15.28 40.67 0.42
C GLY A 89 -15.47 39.24 0.94
N LEU A 90 -16.71 38.86 1.25
CA LEU A 90 -17.03 37.53 1.77
C LEU A 90 -16.80 36.42 0.73
N SER A 91 -17.12 36.69 -0.53
CA SER A 91 -16.93 35.76 -1.65
C SER A 91 -15.45 35.51 -1.90
N ALA A 92 -14.62 36.55 -1.90
CA ALA A 92 -13.17 36.41 -2.05
C ALA A 92 -12.54 35.61 -0.90
N GLU A 93 -12.98 35.85 0.35
CA GLU A 93 -12.48 35.09 1.51
C GLU A 93 -12.89 33.60 1.43
N LEU A 94 -14.15 33.32 1.12
CA LEU A 94 -14.65 31.95 0.96
C LEU A 94 -13.94 31.22 -0.18
N GLN A 95 -13.79 31.86 -1.34
CA GLN A 95 -13.07 31.28 -2.48
C GLN A 95 -11.62 30.95 -2.13
N LYS A 96 -10.93 31.85 -1.41
CA LYS A 96 -9.57 31.60 -0.94
C LYS A 96 -9.51 30.38 -0.01
N LYS A 97 -10.42 30.26 0.95
CA LYS A 97 -10.47 29.10 1.86
C LYS A 97 -10.80 27.81 1.13
N ILE A 98 -11.75 27.84 0.20
CA ILE A 98 -12.10 26.68 -0.65
C ILE A 98 -10.87 26.22 -1.42
N ALA A 99 -10.17 27.15 -2.09
CA ALA A 99 -8.97 26.82 -2.86
C ALA A 99 -7.88 26.21 -1.96
N GLU A 100 -7.60 26.81 -0.80
CA GLU A 100 -6.58 26.32 0.13
C GLU A 100 -6.89 24.90 0.65
N TYR A 101 -8.14 24.66 1.07
CA TYR A 101 -8.53 23.34 1.58
C TYR A 101 -8.63 22.29 0.47
N GLN A 102 -9.06 22.67 -0.74
CA GLN A 102 -9.08 21.78 -1.89
C GLN A 102 -7.66 21.36 -2.28
N GLU A 103 -6.72 22.30 -2.38
CA GLU A 103 -5.31 22.00 -2.70
C GLU A 103 -4.71 21.03 -1.68
N LYS A 104 -4.95 21.27 -0.38
CA LYS A 104 -4.49 20.38 0.70
C LYS A 104 -5.13 19.00 0.61
N LEU A 105 -6.43 18.93 0.32
CA LEU A 105 -7.15 17.67 0.15
C LEU A 105 -6.57 16.85 -1.00
N ASP A 106 -6.33 17.49 -2.15
CA ASP A 106 -5.80 16.85 -3.34
C ASP A 106 -4.37 16.33 -3.08
N ALA A 107 -3.50 17.16 -2.49
CA ALA A 107 -2.14 16.78 -2.14
C ALA A 107 -2.07 15.61 -1.15
N LEU A 108 -2.93 15.61 -0.12
CA LEU A 108 -3.00 14.50 0.85
C LEU A 108 -3.55 13.23 0.20
N SER A 109 -4.57 13.34 -0.64
CA SER A 109 -5.17 12.21 -1.35
C SER A 109 -4.16 11.55 -2.28
N GLN A 110 -3.40 12.35 -3.04
CA GLN A 110 -2.31 11.86 -3.88
C GLN A 110 -1.24 11.14 -3.05
N LYS A 111 -0.80 11.73 -1.94
CA LYS A 111 0.21 11.12 -1.07
C LYS A 111 -0.24 9.78 -0.50
N VAL A 112 -1.52 9.65 -0.16
CA VAL A 112 -2.10 8.37 0.30
C VAL A 112 -2.05 7.32 -0.80
N ALA A 113 -2.43 7.68 -2.03
CA ALA A 113 -2.35 6.76 -3.18
C ALA A 113 -0.90 6.34 -3.48
N GLU A 114 0.06 7.27 -3.44
CA GLU A 114 1.48 6.97 -3.63
C GLU A 114 2.03 6.01 -2.56
N ILE A 115 1.64 6.20 -1.29
CA ILE A 115 2.06 5.31 -0.21
C ILE A 115 1.42 3.93 -0.37
N GLU A 116 0.13 3.84 -0.68
CA GLU A 116 -0.56 2.56 -0.94
C GLU A 116 0.17 1.74 -2.02
N VAL A 117 0.48 2.37 -3.16
CA VAL A 117 1.20 1.70 -4.26
C VAL A 117 2.57 1.18 -3.79
N ARG A 118 3.33 2.00 -3.06
CA ARG A 118 4.67 1.61 -2.58
C ARG A 118 4.62 0.50 -1.54
N VAL A 119 3.69 0.58 -0.59
CA VAL A 119 3.49 -0.43 0.45
C VAL A 119 3.10 -1.76 -0.19
N THR A 120 2.14 -1.75 -1.11
CA THR A 120 1.69 -2.96 -1.82
C THR A 120 2.80 -3.56 -2.69
N TYR A 121 3.57 -2.73 -3.40
CA TYR A 121 4.73 -3.16 -4.18
C TYR A 121 5.79 -3.88 -3.34
N LEU A 122 6.13 -3.33 -2.15
CA LEU A 122 7.13 -3.91 -1.27
C LEU A 122 6.62 -5.18 -0.59
N TRP A 123 5.35 -5.17 -0.16
CA TRP A 123 4.68 -6.34 0.39
C TRP A 123 4.62 -7.50 -0.59
N ALA A 124 4.24 -7.25 -1.85
CA ALA A 124 4.17 -8.28 -2.88
C ALA A 124 5.53 -8.98 -3.10
N ARG A 125 6.63 -8.20 -3.04
CA ARG A 125 7.99 -8.77 -3.10
C ARG A 125 8.37 -9.55 -1.86
N ALA A 126 7.80 -9.22 -0.72
CA ALA A 126 8.10 -9.90 0.54
C ALA A 126 7.34 -11.21 0.74
N LEU A 127 6.40 -11.55 -0.16
CA LEU A 127 5.66 -12.81 -0.10
C LEU A 127 6.60 -14.00 -0.30
N SER A 128 6.57 -14.92 0.66
CA SER A 128 7.32 -16.19 0.62
C SER A 128 6.38 -17.38 0.73
N LYS A 129 6.90 -18.59 0.49
CA LYS A 129 6.12 -19.82 0.69
C LYS A 129 5.67 -19.98 2.13
N GLU A 130 6.56 -19.75 3.09
CA GLU A 130 6.26 -19.88 4.52
C GLU A 130 5.19 -18.89 4.98
N TYR A 131 5.16 -17.69 4.39
CA TYR A 131 4.13 -16.72 4.66
C TYR A 131 2.79 -17.13 4.04
N LEU A 132 2.77 -17.45 2.75
CA LEU A 132 1.57 -17.79 2.00
C LEU A 132 0.92 -19.10 2.46
N ALA A 133 1.71 -20.09 2.90
CA ALA A 133 1.21 -21.35 3.42
C ALA A 133 0.34 -21.22 4.68
N LYS A 134 0.35 -20.06 5.34
CA LYS A 134 -0.51 -19.75 6.49
C LYS A 134 -1.95 -19.46 6.09
N PHE A 135 -2.21 -19.27 4.80
CA PHE A 135 -3.51 -18.85 4.27
C PHE A 135 -4.09 -19.96 3.39
N ASP A 136 -5.36 -20.28 3.63
CA ASP A 136 -6.18 -20.93 2.62
C ASP A 136 -6.69 -19.86 1.65
N LEU A 137 -5.99 -19.69 0.51
CA LEU A 137 -6.30 -18.63 -0.46
C LEU A 137 -7.66 -18.83 -1.14
N VAL A 138 -8.16 -20.07 -1.24
CA VAL A 138 -9.46 -20.38 -1.83
C VAL A 138 -10.57 -19.99 -0.86
N GLU A 139 -10.43 -20.39 0.40
CA GLU A 139 -11.39 -20.00 1.43
C GLU A 139 -11.37 -18.49 1.69
N LEU A 140 -10.19 -17.86 1.65
CA LEU A 140 -10.07 -16.41 1.79
C LEU A 140 -10.81 -15.67 0.67
N GLU A 141 -10.64 -16.10 -0.58
CA GLU A 141 -11.37 -15.54 -1.73
C GLU A 141 -12.89 -15.68 -1.55
N LYS A 142 -13.36 -16.88 -1.20
CA LYS A 142 -14.78 -17.13 -0.97
C LYS A 142 -15.34 -16.24 0.14
N ARG A 143 -14.61 -16.06 1.24
CA ARG A 143 -15.02 -15.18 2.34
C ARG A 143 -15.16 -13.72 1.91
N ILE A 144 -14.31 -13.24 1.00
CA ILE A 144 -14.43 -11.90 0.42
C ILE A 144 -15.67 -11.78 -0.46
N GLU A 145 -15.94 -12.77 -1.32
CA GLU A 145 -17.15 -12.81 -2.15
C GLU A 145 -18.42 -12.83 -1.30
N ASP A 146 -18.48 -13.69 -0.28
CA ASP A 146 -19.63 -13.79 0.63
C ASP A 146 -19.84 -12.49 1.41
N ALA A 147 -18.76 -11.84 1.86
CA ALA A 147 -18.83 -10.55 2.54
C ALA A 147 -19.37 -9.46 1.61
N LYS A 148 -18.99 -9.47 0.33
CA LYS A 148 -19.50 -8.53 -0.67
C LYS A 148 -20.97 -8.78 -0.98
N ALA A 149 -21.35 -10.02 -1.23
CA ALA A 149 -22.74 -10.42 -1.48
C ALA A 149 -23.66 -10.09 -0.29
N ALA A 150 -23.15 -10.20 0.94
CA ALA A 150 -23.87 -9.83 2.15
C ALA A 150 -23.86 -8.32 2.46
N GLY A 151 -23.25 -7.48 1.61
CA GLY A 151 -23.16 -6.03 1.82
C GLY A 151 -22.32 -5.61 3.02
N LYS A 152 -21.45 -6.48 3.53
CA LYS A 152 -20.57 -6.20 4.69
C LYS A 152 -19.36 -5.35 4.33
N ILE A 153 -18.99 -5.33 3.06
CA ILE A 153 -17.89 -4.53 2.51
C ILE A 153 -18.35 -3.76 1.27
N ASP A 154 -17.84 -2.54 1.11
CA ASP A 154 -18.08 -1.72 -0.07
C ASP A 154 -17.27 -2.22 -1.30
N ASP A 155 -17.55 -1.64 -2.48
CA ASP A 155 -16.88 -2.00 -3.74
C ASP A 155 -15.36 -1.74 -3.71
N GLU A 156 -14.94 -0.67 -3.04
CA GLU A 156 -13.53 -0.28 -2.98
C GLU A 156 -12.73 -1.30 -2.14
N THR A 157 -13.26 -1.66 -0.98
CA THR A 157 -12.69 -2.65 -0.06
C THR A 157 -12.65 -4.03 -0.73
N TYR A 158 -13.73 -4.41 -1.42
CA TYR A 158 -13.77 -5.65 -2.19
C TYR A 158 -12.70 -5.68 -3.29
N ALA A 159 -12.62 -4.65 -4.12
CA ALA A 159 -11.64 -4.57 -5.20
C ALA A 159 -10.20 -4.66 -4.68
N LYS A 160 -9.89 -3.96 -3.58
CA LYS A 160 -8.58 -4.03 -2.92
C LYS A 160 -8.27 -5.45 -2.43
N MET A 161 -9.17 -6.07 -1.69
CA MET A 161 -8.96 -7.41 -1.14
C MET A 161 -8.82 -8.47 -2.23
N ARG A 162 -9.63 -8.38 -3.29
CA ARG A 162 -9.51 -9.25 -4.47
C ARG A 162 -8.14 -9.12 -5.14
N HIS A 163 -7.69 -7.90 -5.36
CA HIS A 163 -6.39 -7.64 -5.95
C HIS A 163 -5.24 -8.22 -5.12
N GLU A 164 -5.28 -8.07 -3.80
CA GLU A 164 -4.27 -8.65 -2.90
C GLU A 164 -4.27 -10.19 -2.94
N ILE A 165 -5.44 -10.81 -2.96
CA ILE A 165 -5.57 -12.27 -3.09
C ILE A 165 -5.01 -12.76 -4.43
N GLU A 166 -5.27 -12.04 -5.52
CA GLU A 166 -4.70 -12.35 -6.83
C GLU A 166 -3.17 -12.29 -6.80
N ILE A 167 -2.58 -11.25 -6.20
CA ILE A 167 -1.12 -11.16 -6.03
C ILE A 167 -0.60 -12.38 -5.25
N MET A 168 -1.25 -12.75 -4.15
CA MET A 168 -0.87 -13.91 -3.33
C MET A 168 -0.92 -15.21 -4.13
N LYS A 169 -1.98 -15.43 -4.91
CA LYS A 169 -2.14 -16.63 -5.75
C LYS A 169 -1.08 -16.73 -6.84
N HIS A 170 -0.87 -15.66 -7.61
CA HIS A 170 0.15 -15.65 -8.66
C HIS A 170 1.56 -15.87 -8.08
N THR A 171 1.84 -15.27 -6.91
CA THR A 171 3.13 -15.46 -6.24
C THR A 171 3.28 -16.88 -5.72
N TRP A 172 2.23 -17.48 -5.16
CA TRP A 172 2.23 -18.87 -4.72
C TRP A 172 2.53 -19.84 -5.88
N GLU A 173 1.87 -19.65 -7.02
CA GLU A 173 2.10 -20.44 -8.23
C GLU A 173 3.55 -20.31 -8.72
N LEU A 174 4.05 -19.08 -8.83
CA LEU A 174 5.43 -18.82 -9.24
C LEU A 174 6.44 -19.49 -8.31
N LEU A 175 6.26 -19.35 -6.99
CA LEU A 175 7.15 -19.95 -6.00
C LEU A 175 7.11 -21.49 -6.05
N ASN A 176 5.97 -22.08 -6.39
CA ASN A 176 5.88 -23.53 -6.56
C ASN A 176 6.59 -24.04 -7.83
N VAL A 177 6.69 -23.21 -8.87
CA VAL A 177 7.47 -23.52 -10.08
C VAL A 177 8.98 -23.35 -9.85
N LEU A 178 9.37 -22.33 -9.07
CA LEU A 178 10.77 -21.96 -8.84
C LEU A 178 11.44 -22.67 -7.66
N SER A 179 10.71 -23.47 -6.89
CA SER A 179 11.34 -24.30 -5.86
C SER A 179 12.44 -25.13 -6.52
N PRO A 180 13.67 -25.15 -5.97
CA PRO A 180 14.59 -26.23 -6.30
C PRO A 180 13.77 -27.50 -6.15
N ALA A 181 13.71 -28.31 -7.20
CA ALA A 181 12.93 -29.53 -7.15
C ALA A 181 13.28 -30.23 -5.84
N ASP A 182 12.28 -30.56 -5.03
CA ASP A 182 12.43 -31.51 -3.92
C ASP A 182 12.82 -32.86 -4.56
N LYS A 183 14.10 -32.95 -4.92
CA LYS A 183 14.84 -34.01 -5.60
C LYS A 183 16.28 -33.73 -5.17
N VAL A 184 16.82 -34.35 -4.12
CA VAL A 184 16.92 -35.79 -3.80
C VAL A 184 17.15 -35.93 -2.31
#